data_AF-A0A3M1G510-F1
#
_entry.id   AF-A0A3M1G510-F1
#
_cell.length_a   1.000
_cell.length_b   1.000
_cell.length_c   1.000
_cell.angle_alpha   90.00
_cell.angle_beta   90.00
_cell.angle_gamma   90.00
#
_symmetry.space_group_name_H-M   'P 1'
#
loop_
_entity.id
_entity.type
_entity.pdbx_description
1 polymer ?
#
loop_
_entity_poly.entity_id
_entity_poly.type
_entity_poly.pdbx_seq_one_letter_code
_entity_poly.pdbx_strand_id
1 'polypeptide(L)'
;MKNRQGQVRRVILLTCFFCLVFSSVSHATIIVYDSLTTVEHTAVLKTRTKGFLTPKGGKRVQFLLKNRLLCKTLTGFDGFGYCEFKPQKPGLFRLTVKSESEKAQGLLYVATPEDEVFFIEIESMAPEPLSFILNREDLKQARDALKKLYRKFLVVYTGSSMGFSEIKALLKEIDLP
;
A
#
# COMPACT_ATOMS: atom_id res chain seq x y z
N MET A 1 54.24 11.24 22.89
CA MET A 1 52.98 10.47 23.07
C MET A 1 51.79 11.23 23.66
N LYS A 2 51.88 12.54 24.01
CA LYS A 2 50.77 13.32 24.60
C LYS A 2 49.69 13.83 23.62
N ASN A 3 49.95 13.87 22.31
CA ASN A 3 49.05 14.49 21.33
C ASN A 3 47.90 13.61 20.80
N ARG A 4 47.93 12.28 21.02
CA ARG A 4 46.89 11.38 20.48
C ARG A 4 45.59 11.40 21.30
N GLN A 5 45.66 11.61 22.62
CA GLN A 5 44.46 11.58 23.48
C GLN A 5 43.50 12.76 23.23
N GLY A 6 44.03 13.96 22.96
CA GLY A 6 43.19 15.13 22.64
C GLY A 6 42.51 15.02 21.27
N GLN A 7 43.18 14.39 20.31
CA GLN A 7 42.65 14.19 18.97
C GLN A 7 41.53 13.14 18.96
N VAL A 8 41.67 12.04 19.70
CA VAL A 8 40.63 11.00 19.84
C VAL A 8 39.38 11.56 20.53
N ARG A 9 39.52 12.36 21.60
CA ARG A 9 38.38 13.02 22.25
C ARG A 9 37.63 13.97 21.32
N ARG A 10 38.34 14.75 20.51
CA ARG A 10 37.72 15.66 19.52
C ARG A 10 36.99 14.91 18.42
N VAL A 11 37.57 13.82 17.92
CA VAL A 11 36.92 12.97 16.91
C VAL A 11 35.65 12.34 17.48
N ILE A 12 35.68 11.79 18.70
CA ILE A 12 34.49 11.21 19.34
C ILE A 12 33.40 12.27 19.53
N LEU A 13 33.75 13.47 20.01
CA LEU A 13 32.79 14.56 20.17
C LEU A 13 32.19 15.04 18.84
N LEU A 14 33.01 15.11 17.77
CA LEU A 14 32.53 15.49 16.44
C LEU A 14 31.59 14.41 15.87
N THR A 15 31.90 13.14 16.05
CA THR A 15 31.06 12.03 15.58
C THR A 15 29.74 11.96 16.35
N CYS A 16 29.77 12.14 17.68
CA CYS A 16 28.54 12.22 18.49
C CYS A 16 27.69 13.43 18.12
N PHE A 17 28.31 14.58 17.85
CA PHE A 17 27.60 15.77 17.40
C PHE A 17 26.94 15.52 16.03
N PHE A 18 27.67 14.94 15.08
CA PHE A 18 27.13 14.58 13.76
C PHE A 18 25.94 13.61 13.88
N CYS A 19 26.00 12.59 14.74
CA CYS A 19 24.88 11.69 14.98
C CYS A 19 23.64 12.38 15.58
N LEU A 20 23.80 13.46 16.34
CA LEU A 20 22.68 14.22 16.92
C LEU A 20 22.03 15.18 15.91
N VAL A 21 22.82 15.81 15.02
CA VAL A 21 22.28 16.75 14.01
C VAL A 21 21.58 16.02 12.85
N PHE A 22 21.95 14.77 12.55
CA PHE A 22 21.28 13.92 11.55
C PHE A 22 20.17 13.05 12.14
N SER A 23 19.41 13.58 13.09
CA SER A 23 18.11 13.03 13.48
C SER A 23 17.14 13.21 12.31
N SER A 24 17.28 12.35 11.30
CA SER A 24 16.45 12.38 10.10
C SER A 24 15.00 12.20 10.54
N VAL A 25 14.16 13.19 10.21
CA VAL A 25 12.71 13.06 10.32
C VAL A 25 12.33 11.92 9.39
N SER A 26 12.26 10.72 9.95
CA SER A 26 11.85 9.54 9.22
C SER A 26 10.37 9.70 8.91
N HIS A 27 10.10 10.21 7.71
CA HIS A 27 8.79 10.19 7.10
C HIS A 27 8.32 8.72 7.01
N ALA A 28 7.11 8.51 7.50
CA ALA A 28 6.50 7.20 7.65
C ALA A 28 5.56 6.96 6.48
N THR A 29 6.09 6.58 5.31
CA THR A 29 5.30 6.30 4.12
C THR A 29 4.12 5.39 4.44
N ILE A 30 2.92 5.91 4.21
CA ILE A 30 1.66 5.19 4.43
C ILE A 30 1.30 4.39 3.17
N ILE A 31 1.01 3.11 3.35
CA ILE A 31 0.44 2.23 2.33
C ILE A 31 -1.01 1.95 2.72
N VAL A 32 -1.93 2.17 1.79
CA VAL A 32 -3.34 1.81 1.93
C VAL A 32 -3.64 0.65 1.00
N TYR A 33 -4.24 -0.41 1.53
CA TYR A 33 -4.64 -1.56 0.75
C TYR A 33 -6.04 -1.33 0.20
N ASP A 34 -6.25 -1.67 -1.06
CA ASP A 34 -7.59 -1.69 -1.61
C ASP A 34 -8.38 -2.84 -0.97
N SER A 35 -9.70 -2.71 -0.93
CA SER A 35 -10.58 -3.68 -0.27
C SER A 35 -11.86 -3.88 -1.07
N LEU A 36 -12.37 -5.10 -1.00
CA LEU A 36 -13.63 -5.52 -1.58
C LEU A 36 -14.51 -6.08 -0.47
N THR A 37 -15.77 -5.69 -0.45
CA THR A 37 -16.77 -6.24 0.45
C THR A 37 -18.15 -6.15 -0.21
N THR A 38 -19.19 -6.62 0.47
CA THR A 38 -20.59 -6.50 0.05
C THR A 38 -21.36 -5.59 1.00
N VAL A 39 -22.52 -5.10 0.55
CA VAL A 39 -23.43 -4.32 1.40
C VAL A 39 -23.79 -5.12 2.67
N GLU A 40 -23.85 -4.45 3.81
CA GLU A 40 -24.07 -5.04 5.13
C GLU A 40 -23.03 -6.07 5.63
N HIS A 41 -21.90 -6.24 4.95
CA HIS A 41 -20.82 -7.11 5.44
C HIS A 41 -19.65 -6.28 5.96
N THR A 42 -19.12 -6.65 7.12
CA THR A 42 -17.99 -5.91 7.71
C THR A 42 -16.73 -6.11 6.88
N ALA A 43 -16.17 -5.00 6.39
CA ALA A 43 -14.84 -4.96 5.81
C ALA A 43 -13.78 -4.63 6.86
N VAL A 44 -12.63 -5.29 6.77
CA VAL A 44 -11.44 -4.93 7.54
C VAL A 44 -10.53 -4.10 6.66
N LEU A 45 -10.58 -2.79 6.82
CA LEU A 45 -9.71 -1.86 6.08
C LEU A 45 -8.31 -1.92 6.68
N LYS A 46 -7.30 -1.99 5.82
CA LYS A 46 -5.91 -2.22 6.21
C LYS A 46 -5.00 -1.10 5.72
N THR A 47 -4.08 -0.68 6.58
CA THR A 47 -2.99 0.23 6.24
C THR A 47 -1.68 -0.30 6.81
N ARG A 48 -0.55 0.10 6.20
CA ARG A 48 0.77 -0.11 6.79
C ARG A 48 1.58 1.18 6.77
N THR A 49 2.21 1.51 7.88
CA THR A 49 3.22 2.56 7.98
C THR A 49 4.61 1.95 7.84
N LYS A 50 5.43 2.51 6.95
CA LYS A 50 6.82 2.08 6.73
C LYS A 50 7.77 3.26 6.89
N GLY A 51 8.94 3.02 7.46
CA GLY A 51 10.10 3.90 7.29
C GLY A 51 10.83 3.56 5.99
N PHE A 52 12.10 3.97 5.88
CA PHE A 52 12.89 3.78 4.67
C PHE A 52 13.11 2.31 4.30
N LEU A 53 13.51 1.47 5.27
CA LEU A 53 13.78 0.03 5.04
C LEU A 53 12.95 -0.91 5.91
N THR A 54 12.28 -0.40 6.93
CA THR A 54 11.58 -1.21 7.93
C THR A 54 10.16 -0.72 8.15
N PRO A 55 9.25 -1.57 8.61
CA PRO A 55 7.95 -1.12 9.08
C PRO A 55 8.10 -0.16 10.26
N LYS A 56 7.18 0.80 10.38
CA LYS A 56 7.22 1.81 11.44
C LYS A 56 5.96 1.76 12.27
N GLY A 57 5.98 0.94 13.31
CA GLY A 57 4.87 0.75 14.24
C GLY A 57 4.63 1.89 15.22
N GLY A 58 3.58 1.73 16.05
CA GLY A 58 3.21 2.71 17.08
C GLY A 58 2.67 4.04 16.54
N LYS A 59 2.28 4.08 15.27
CA LYS A 59 1.82 5.29 14.58
C LYS A 59 0.31 5.44 14.71
N ARG A 60 -0.15 6.66 15.01
CA ARG A 60 -1.58 6.97 15.00
C ARG A 60 -2.04 7.20 13.56
N VAL A 61 -3.03 6.44 13.13
CA VAL A 61 -3.62 6.53 11.80
C VAL A 61 -5.11 6.84 11.88
N GLN A 62 -5.62 7.54 10.87
CA GLN A 62 -7.03 7.87 10.72
C GLN A 62 -7.51 7.36 9.37
N PHE A 63 -8.56 6.55 9.37
CA PHE A 63 -9.22 6.09 8.14
C PHE A 63 -10.37 7.04 7.81
N LEU A 64 -10.43 7.51 6.57
CA LEU A 64 -11.47 8.41 6.08
C LEU A 64 -12.09 7.87 4.79
N LEU A 65 -13.42 7.90 4.70
CA LEU A 65 -14.17 7.56 3.50
C LEU A 65 -14.93 8.80 3.03
N LYS A 66 -14.71 9.23 1.78
CA LYS A 66 -15.29 10.50 1.27
C LYS A 66 -15.05 11.68 2.25
N ASN A 67 -13.83 11.76 2.79
CA ASN A 67 -13.38 12.74 3.80
C ASN A 67 -14.09 12.67 5.17
N ARG A 68 -14.98 11.71 5.42
CA ARG A 68 -15.55 11.46 6.74
C ARG A 68 -14.70 10.47 7.51
N LEU A 69 -14.40 10.78 8.76
CA LEU A 69 -13.66 9.88 9.64
C LEU A 69 -14.46 8.60 9.88
N LEU A 70 -13.86 7.45 9.58
CA LEU A 70 -14.40 6.13 9.93
C LEU A 70 -13.91 5.70 11.31
N CYS A 71 -12.59 5.70 11.51
CA CYS A 71 -11.98 5.33 12.77
C CYS A 71 -10.59 5.95 12.94
N LYS A 72 -10.08 5.89 14.18
CA LYS A 72 -8.70 6.20 14.54
C LYS A 72 -8.12 4.99 15.25
N THR A 73 -6.91 4.58 14.89
CA THR A 73 -6.23 3.44 15.52
C THR A 73 -4.73 3.68 15.65
N LEU A 74 -4.05 2.84 16.43
CA LEU A 74 -2.59 2.76 16.47
C LEU A 74 -2.14 1.57 15.64
N THR A 75 -1.05 1.74 14.89
CA THR A 75 -0.43 0.61 14.19
C THR A 75 0.33 -0.27 15.18
N GLY A 76 0.32 -1.58 14.94
CA GLY A 76 1.18 -2.54 15.63
C GLY A 76 2.66 -2.29 15.37
N PHE A 77 3.54 -3.04 16.06
CA PHE A 77 5.00 -2.94 15.87
C PHE A 77 5.43 -3.21 14.41
N ASP A 78 4.70 -4.09 13.74
CA ASP A 78 4.82 -4.46 12.33
C ASP A 78 4.37 -3.37 11.33
N GLY A 79 3.91 -2.23 11.85
CA GLY A 79 3.42 -1.09 11.09
C GLY A 79 1.98 -1.24 10.60
N PHE A 80 1.25 -2.32 10.91
CA PHE A 80 -0.11 -2.50 10.41
C PHE A 80 -1.16 -1.84 11.30
N GLY A 81 -2.13 -1.18 10.68
CA GLY A 81 -3.32 -0.64 11.32
C GLY A 81 -4.59 -1.15 10.64
N TYR A 82 -5.64 -1.36 11.44
CA TYR A 82 -6.89 -1.96 10.99
C TYR A 82 -8.10 -1.11 11.40
N CYS A 83 -9.14 -1.14 10.59
CA CYS A 83 -10.39 -0.44 10.81
C CYS A 83 -11.56 -1.29 10.32
N GLU A 84 -12.46 -1.68 11.22
CA GLU A 84 -13.70 -2.34 10.81
C GLU A 84 -14.70 -1.32 10.30
N PHE A 85 -15.34 -1.63 9.18
CA PHE A 85 -16.34 -0.77 8.56
C PHE A 85 -17.43 -1.61 7.89
N LYS A 86 -18.69 -1.34 8.25
CA LYS A 86 -19.86 -1.98 7.64
C LYS A 86 -20.53 -1.00 6.66
N PRO A 87 -20.38 -1.17 5.34
CA PRO A 87 -20.98 -0.27 4.36
C PRO A 87 -22.48 -0.51 4.23
N GLN A 88 -23.21 0.59 4.08
CA GLN A 88 -24.67 0.61 3.91
C GLN A 88 -25.11 0.86 2.46
N LYS A 89 -24.16 1.16 1.57
CA LYS A 89 -24.43 1.52 0.17
C LYS A 89 -23.36 0.92 -0.74
N PRO A 90 -23.75 0.40 -1.92
CA PRO A 90 -22.80 -0.12 -2.89
C PRO A 90 -22.02 1.00 -3.59
N GLY A 91 -20.97 0.61 -4.30
CA GLY A 91 -20.20 1.45 -5.19
C GLY A 91 -18.72 1.51 -4.86
N LEU A 92 -18.00 2.30 -5.66
CA LEU A 92 -16.57 2.55 -5.51
C LEU A 92 -16.33 3.78 -4.62
N PHE A 93 -15.61 3.58 -3.52
CA PHE A 93 -15.29 4.63 -2.56
C PHE A 93 -13.78 4.85 -2.48
N ARG A 94 -13.38 6.12 -2.42
CA ARG A 94 -12.00 6.50 -2.12
C ARG A 94 -11.77 6.40 -0.62
N LEU A 95 -10.86 5.51 -0.23
CA LEU A 95 -10.33 5.40 1.11
C LEU A 95 -9.10 6.29 1.25
N THR A 96 -9.05 7.11 2.29
CA THR A 96 -7.88 7.93 2.62
C THR A 96 -7.41 7.57 4.01
N VAL A 97 -6.12 7.30 4.17
CA VAL A 97 -5.50 7.13 5.48
C VAL A 97 -4.56 8.28 5.74
N LYS A 98 -4.61 8.84 6.94
CA LYS A 98 -3.73 9.93 7.39
C LYS A 98 -2.94 9.52 8.62
N SER A 99 -1.69 9.93 8.71
CA SER A 99 -0.84 9.82 9.90
C SER A 99 0.10 11.00 9.95
N GLU A 100 0.14 11.74 11.06
CA GLU A 100 0.98 12.94 11.20
C GLU A 100 0.81 13.89 10.00
N SER A 101 1.87 14.18 9.25
CA SER A 101 1.86 15.03 8.04
C SER A 101 1.57 14.27 6.74
N GLU A 102 1.35 12.97 6.81
CA GLU A 102 1.26 12.09 5.64
C GLU A 102 -0.17 11.61 5.37
N LYS A 103 -0.43 11.35 4.10
CA LYS A 103 -1.68 10.78 3.62
C LYS A 103 -1.43 9.84 2.46
N ALA A 104 -2.20 8.77 2.40
CA ALA A 104 -2.23 7.87 1.26
C ALA A 104 -3.68 7.48 0.94
N GLN A 105 -3.88 6.93 -0.26
CA GLN A 105 -5.19 6.61 -0.78
C GLN A 105 -5.24 5.17 -1.29
N GLY A 106 -6.41 4.56 -1.12
CA GLY A 106 -6.79 3.30 -1.71
C GLY A 106 -8.25 3.33 -2.15
N LEU A 107 -8.74 2.20 -2.60
CA LEU A 107 -10.09 2.00 -3.07
C LEU A 107 -10.82 0.97 -2.21
N LEU A 108 -12.07 1.26 -1.88
CA LEU A 108 -13.01 0.30 -1.31
C LEU A 108 -14.13 0.11 -2.33
N TYR A 109 -14.28 -1.09 -2.89
CA TYR A 109 -15.45 -1.45 -3.66
C TYR A 109 -16.45 -2.18 -2.76
N VAL A 110 -17.70 -1.70 -2.76
CA VAL A 110 -18.82 -2.34 -2.05
C VAL A 110 -19.75 -2.92 -3.11
N ALA A 111 -19.72 -4.24 -3.25
CA ALA A 111 -20.50 -4.98 -4.22
C ALA A 111 -21.95 -5.20 -3.76
N THR A 112 -22.86 -5.34 -4.71
CA THR A 112 -24.19 -5.91 -4.47
C THR A 112 -24.20 -7.41 -4.80
N PRO A 113 -25.21 -8.17 -4.35
CA PRO A 113 -25.35 -9.58 -4.72
C PRO A 113 -25.48 -9.83 -6.24
N GLU A 114 -25.87 -8.81 -7.00
CA GLU A 114 -26.03 -8.87 -8.46
C GLU A 114 -24.73 -8.57 -9.22
N ASP A 115 -23.70 -8.05 -8.55
CA ASP A 115 -22.40 -7.82 -9.18
C ASP A 115 -21.74 -9.16 -9.51
N GLU A 116 -21.56 -9.43 -10.81
CA GLU A 116 -20.78 -10.58 -11.25
C GLU A 116 -19.29 -10.26 -11.17
N VAL A 117 -18.56 -10.98 -10.31
CA VAL A 117 -17.14 -10.71 -10.02
C VAL A 117 -16.23 -11.72 -10.72
N PHE A 118 -15.21 -11.23 -11.40
CA PHE A 118 -14.16 -12.03 -12.02
C PHE A 118 -12.82 -11.80 -11.29
N PHE A 119 -12.37 -12.82 -10.56
CA PHE A 119 -11.11 -12.76 -9.82
C PHE A 119 -9.94 -13.19 -10.70
N ILE A 120 -8.87 -12.40 -10.70
CA ILE A 120 -7.60 -12.71 -11.37
C ILE A 120 -6.52 -12.70 -10.30
N GLU A 121 -6.02 -13.88 -9.97
CA GLU A 121 -4.87 -13.99 -9.10
C GLU A 121 -3.59 -13.79 -9.91
N ILE A 122 -2.78 -12.83 -9.48
CA ILE A 122 -1.45 -12.58 -10.04
C ILE A 122 -0.44 -13.18 -9.07
N GLU A 123 0.07 -14.34 -9.46
CA GLU A 123 1.25 -14.93 -8.84
C GLU A 123 2.47 -14.64 -9.72
N SER A 124 3.51 -14.05 -9.13
CA SER A 124 4.81 -14.01 -9.78
C SER A 124 5.90 -14.20 -8.74
N MET A 125 6.67 -15.27 -8.92
CA MET A 125 7.97 -15.45 -8.27
C MET A 125 9.12 -14.94 -9.15
N ALA A 126 8.81 -14.44 -10.36
CA ALA A 126 9.83 -14.07 -11.33
C ALA A 126 10.39 -12.67 -10.99
N PRO A 127 11.72 -12.52 -10.91
CA PRO A 127 12.36 -11.20 -10.78
C PRO A 127 12.23 -10.36 -12.07
N GLU A 128 11.84 -11.00 -13.18
CA GLU A 128 11.69 -10.40 -14.51
C GLU A 128 10.24 -9.88 -14.71
N PRO A 129 10.06 -8.66 -15.25
CA PRO A 129 8.73 -8.14 -15.58
C PRO A 129 8.00 -9.04 -16.59
N LEU A 130 6.67 -9.17 -16.49
CA LEU A 130 5.88 -9.97 -17.46
C LEU A 130 6.07 -9.49 -18.91
N SER A 131 6.45 -8.23 -19.11
CA SER A 131 6.79 -7.64 -20.41
C SER A 131 8.03 -8.27 -21.08
N PHE A 132 8.87 -8.99 -20.34
CA PHE A 132 10.00 -9.78 -20.86
C PHE A 132 9.60 -11.20 -21.27
N ILE A 133 8.53 -11.74 -20.68
CA ILE A 133 8.06 -13.11 -20.89
C ILE A 133 7.01 -13.15 -22.00
N LEU A 134 6.12 -12.15 -22.04
CA LEU A 134 5.04 -12.06 -23.01
C LEU A 134 5.44 -11.11 -24.15
N ASN A 135 5.26 -11.57 -25.39
CA ASN A 135 5.47 -10.69 -26.54
C ASN A 135 4.36 -9.60 -26.58
N ARG A 136 4.60 -8.53 -27.37
CA ARG A 136 3.65 -7.41 -27.45
C ARG A 136 2.26 -7.81 -27.95
N GLU A 137 2.18 -8.84 -28.77
CA GLU A 137 0.92 -9.31 -29.35
C GLU A 137 0.07 -10.04 -28.30
N ASP A 138 0.68 -10.91 -27.49
CA ASP A 138 0.05 -11.60 -26.37
C ASP A 138 -0.49 -10.59 -25.34
N LEU A 139 0.31 -9.57 -24.99
CA LEU A 139 -0.12 -8.51 -24.07
C LEU A 139 -1.31 -7.71 -24.62
N LYS A 140 -1.32 -7.43 -25.93
CA LYS A 140 -2.44 -6.75 -26.57
C LYS A 140 -3.71 -7.61 -26.53
N GLN A 141 -3.59 -8.90 -26.86
CA GLN A 141 -4.73 -9.83 -26.82
C GLN A 141 -5.29 -9.97 -25.40
N ALA A 142 -4.41 -10.10 -24.39
CA ALA A 142 -4.81 -10.14 -22.99
C ALA A 142 -5.55 -8.86 -22.57
N ARG A 143 -5.05 -7.68 -22.95
CA ARG A 143 -5.70 -6.40 -22.68
C ARG A 143 -7.06 -6.29 -23.34
N ASP A 144 -7.18 -6.70 -24.60
CA ASP A 144 -8.45 -6.66 -25.34
C ASP A 144 -9.47 -7.64 -24.75
N ALA A 145 -9.04 -8.82 -24.31
CA ALA A 145 -9.88 -9.78 -23.60
C ALA A 145 -10.37 -9.21 -22.26
N LEU A 146 -9.47 -8.62 -21.46
CA LEU A 146 -9.83 -8.01 -20.19
C LEU A 146 -10.78 -6.83 -20.38
N LYS A 147 -10.55 -5.96 -21.36
CA LYS A 147 -11.49 -4.87 -21.69
C LYS A 147 -12.91 -5.38 -22.01
N LYS A 148 -13.04 -6.56 -22.62
CA LYS A 148 -14.36 -7.18 -22.84
C LYS A 148 -14.96 -7.69 -21.52
N LEU A 149 -14.15 -8.25 -20.63
CA LEU A 149 -14.58 -8.70 -19.30
C LEU A 149 -15.04 -7.52 -18.43
N TYR A 150 -14.29 -6.42 -18.38
CA TYR A 150 -14.64 -5.21 -17.64
C TYR A 150 -15.99 -4.57 -18.03
N ARG A 151 -16.52 -4.87 -19.22
CA ARG A 151 -17.85 -4.41 -19.64
C ARG A 151 -18.99 -5.20 -19.01
N LYS A 152 -18.69 -6.37 -18.45
CA LYS A 152 -19.69 -7.32 -17.94
C LYS A 152 -19.48 -7.63 -16.45
N PHE A 153 -18.22 -7.74 -16.04
CA PHE A 153 -17.82 -8.19 -14.73
C PHE A 153 -17.06 -7.09 -13.98
N LEU A 154 -17.22 -7.07 -12.67
CA LEU A 154 -16.25 -6.46 -11.79
C LEU A 154 -14.98 -7.32 -11.80
N VAL A 155 -13.91 -6.84 -12.41
CA VAL A 155 -12.62 -7.54 -12.41
C VAL A 155 -11.82 -7.14 -11.17
N VAL A 156 -11.34 -8.13 -10.42
CA VAL A 156 -10.59 -7.93 -9.17
C VAL A 156 -9.27 -8.67 -9.25
N TYR A 157 -8.17 -7.92 -9.14
CA TYR A 157 -6.84 -8.52 -9.04
C TYR A 157 -6.49 -8.82 -7.59
N THR A 158 -6.03 -10.05 -7.35
CA THR A 158 -5.48 -10.48 -6.07
C THR A 158 -4.01 -10.88 -6.26
N GLY A 159 -3.25 -10.92 -5.17
CA GLY A 159 -1.92 -11.52 -5.20
C GLY A 159 -1.49 -11.97 -3.82
N SER A 160 -0.86 -13.13 -3.78
CA SER A 160 -0.48 -13.88 -2.58
C SER A 160 0.96 -13.55 -2.15
N SER A 161 1.90 -13.65 -3.09
CA SER A 161 3.35 -13.58 -2.86
C SER A 161 3.98 -12.26 -3.29
N MET A 162 3.45 -11.64 -4.34
CA MET A 162 3.90 -10.33 -4.83
C MET A 162 3.29 -9.23 -3.95
N GLY A 163 4.11 -8.25 -3.54
CA GLY A 163 3.58 -7.13 -2.77
C GLY A 163 2.55 -6.33 -3.58
N PHE A 164 1.58 -5.76 -2.89
CA PHE A 164 0.48 -5.01 -3.52
C PHE A 164 0.95 -3.81 -4.36
N SER A 165 2.09 -3.20 -4.00
CA SER A 165 2.63 -2.05 -4.74
C SER A 165 3.25 -2.50 -6.07
N GLU A 166 3.84 -3.68 -6.07
CA GLU A 166 4.47 -4.34 -7.19
C GLU A 166 3.41 -4.81 -8.20
N ILE A 167 2.29 -5.38 -7.73
CA ILE A 167 1.15 -5.71 -8.60
C ILE A 167 0.58 -4.45 -9.26
N LYS A 168 0.39 -3.36 -8.50
CA LYS A 168 -0.08 -2.09 -9.06
C LYS A 168 0.90 -1.51 -10.09
N ALA A 169 2.20 -1.60 -9.82
CA ALA A 169 3.22 -1.15 -10.76
C ALA A 169 3.21 -1.99 -12.04
N LEU A 170 3.11 -3.31 -11.90
CA LEU A 170 3.01 -4.24 -13.02
C LEU A 170 1.80 -3.94 -13.87
N LEU A 171 0.58 -3.93 -13.31
CA LEU A 171 -0.67 -3.64 -14.02
C LEU A 171 -0.58 -2.33 -14.79
N LYS A 172 0.03 -1.31 -14.20
CA LYS A 172 0.26 -0.01 -14.84
C LYS A 172 1.25 -0.07 -16.00
N GLU A 173 2.34 -0.82 -15.85
CA GLU A 173 3.36 -1.02 -16.90
C GLU A 173 2.76 -1.68 -18.14
N ILE A 174 1.95 -2.73 -17.95
CA ILE A 174 1.33 -3.49 -19.04
C ILE A 174 -0.01 -2.91 -19.52
N ASP A 175 -0.43 -1.76 -18.97
CA ASP A 175 -1.68 -1.06 -19.31
C ASP A 175 -2.89 -2.00 -19.20
N LEU A 176 -2.92 -2.81 -18.14
CA LEU A 176 -4.12 -3.55 -17.77
C LEU A 176 -5.01 -2.65 -16.90
N PRO A 177 -6.33 -2.66 -17.14
CA PRO A 177 -7.26 -1.79 -16.42
C PRO A 177 -7.33 -2.13 -14.94
#